data_AF-A0A1B1YF23-F1
#
_entry.id   AF-A0A1B1YF23-F1
#
_cell.length_a   1.000
_cell.length_b   1.000
_cell.length_c   1.000
_cell.angle_alpha   90.00
_cell.angle_beta   90.00
_cell.angle_gamma   90.00
#
_symmetry.space_group_name_H-M   'P 1'
#
loop_
_entity.id
_entity.type
_entity.pdbx_description
1 polymer ?
#
loop_
_entity_poly.entity_id
_entity_poly.type
_entity_poly.pdbx_seq_one_letter_code
_entity_poly.pdbx_strand_id
1 'polypeptide(L)'
;MSISYYLIIPEIILTTGIIITAILSLKKEKIAESKGDISLGSLSKEEILKLSQNELKELRKVVSAATGCLFLITLLIALGGILLFEISAVNFAVCLFAQVLFTVIFGIPFMKRIKSFKRV
;
A
#
# COMPACT_ATOMS: atom_id res chain seq x y z
N MET A 1 22.10 -14.14 8.05
CA MET A 1 20.71 -13.64 7.82
C MET A 1 20.27 -14.08 6.43
N SER A 2 19.01 -14.45 6.20
CA SER A 2 18.56 -14.86 4.85
C SER A 2 18.16 -13.64 4.00
N ILE A 3 18.31 -13.73 2.68
CA ILE A 3 17.82 -12.73 1.72
C ILE A 3 16.31 -12.47 1.90
N SER A 4 15.56 -13.50 2.32
CA SER A 4 14.11 -13.42 2.56
C SER A 4 13.73 -12.28 3.50
N TYR A 5 14.58 -11.92 4.48
CA TYR A 5 14.26 -10.86 5.43
C TYR A 5 14.15 -9.48 4.76
N TYR A 6 14.96 -9.21 3.73
CA TYR A 6 14.95 -7.94 3.00
C TYR A 6 13.68 -7.75 2.14
N LEU A 7 12.98 -8.86 1.84
CA LEU A 7 11.79 -8.88 0.97
C LEU A 7 10.47 -8.86 1.73
N ILE A 8 10.48 -8.93 3.07
CA ILE A 8 9.27 -8.93 3.91
C ILE A 8 8.43 -7.68 3.65
N ILE A 9 9.02 -6.48 3.64
CA ILE A 9 8.28 -5.23 3.46
C ILE A 9 7.70 -5.12 2.03
N PRO A 10 8.48 -5.36 0.95
CA PRO A 10 7.92 -5.44 -0.40
C PRO A 10 6.74 -6.42 -0.52
N GLU A 11 6.87 -7.60 0.06
CA GLU A 11 5.84 -8.64 0.02
C GLU A 11 4.54 -8.20 0.74
N ILE A 12 4.66 -7.58 1.93
CA ILE A 12 3.52 -7.05 2.68
C ILE A 12 2.81 -5.95 1.87
N ILE A 13 3.56 -5.03 1.26
CA ILE A 13 3.00 -3.95 0.44
C ILE A 13 2.21 -4.53 -0.73
N LEU A 14 2.79 -5.49 -1.45
CA LEU A 14 2.17 -6.11 -2.60
C LEU A 14 0.88 -6.85 -2.21
N THR A 15 0.97 -7.70 -1.17
CA THR A 15 -0.16 -8.50 -0.69
C THR A 15 -1.32 -7.62 -0.21
N THR A 16 -1.01 -6.60 0.60
CA THR A 16 -2.01 -5.65 1.10
C THR A 16 -2.66 -4.89 -0.05
N GLY A 17 -1.87 -4.42 -1.01
CA GLY A 17 -2.40 -3.71 -2.17
C GLY A 17 -3.30 -4.55 -3.07
N ILE A 18 -2.97 -5.83 -3.27
CA ILE A 18 -3.81 -6.79 -4.01
C ILE A 18 -5.14 -6.98 -3.28
N ILE A 19 -5.11 -7.21 -1.97
CA ILE A 19 -6.33 -7.42 -1.16
C ILE A 19 -7.24 -6.20 -1.26
N ILE A 20 -6.71 -4.99 -1.05
CA ILE A 20 -7.49 -3.76 -1.10
C ILE A 20 -8.06 -3.52 -2.51
N THR A 21 -7.26 -3.76 -3.55
CA THR A 21 -7.70 -3.61 -4.95
C THR A 21 -8.81 -4.61 -5.29
N ALA A 22 -8.71 -5.84 -4.79
CA ALA A 22 -9.73 -6.86 -4.93
C ALA A 22 -11.03 -6.48 -4.22
N ILE A 23 -10.94 -5.96 -2.99
CA ILE A 23 -12.10 -5.44 -2.23
C ILE A 23 -12.78 -4.31 -3.00
N LEU A 24 -12.03 -3.33 -3.51
CA LEU A 24 -12.57 -2.25 -4.36
C LEU A 24 -13.11 -2.72 -5.72
N SER A 25 -12.86 -3.99 -6.07
CA SER A 25 -13.40 -4.64 -7.26
C SER A 25 -14.69 -5.40 -7.03
N LEU A 26 -15.09 -5.59 -5.77
CA LEU A 26 -16.35 -6.22 -5.43
C LEU A 26 -17.54 -5.29 -5.76
N LYS A 27 -18.71 -5.90 -5.96
CA LYS A 27 -19.98 -5.17 -5.99
C LYS A 27 -20.18 -4.48 -4.65
N LYS A 28 -20.75 -3.27 -4.65
CA LYS A 28 -21.02 -2.49 -3.43
C LYS A 28 -21.77 -3.28 -2.35
N GLU A 29 -22.74 -4.10 -2.76
CA GLU A 29 -23.49 -4.99 -1.87
C GLU A 29 -22.56 -5.94 -1.10
N LYS A 30 -21.61 -6.58 -1.80
CA LYS A 30 -20.61 -7.46 -1.18
C LYS A 30 -19.61 -6.70 -0.30
N ILE A 31 -19.31 -5.44 -0.62
CA ILE A 31 -18.50 -4.57 0.23
C ILE A 31 -19.27 -4.22 1.50
N ALA A 32 -20.57 -3.92 1.40
CA ALA A 32 -21.42 -3.63 2.55
C ALA A 32 -21.55 -4.84 3.49
N GLU A 33 -21.72 -6.05 2.95
CA GLU A 33 -21.81 -7.31 3.70
C GLU A 33 -20.49 -7.77 4.32
N SER A 34 -19.34 -7.23 3.87
CA SER A 34 -18.04 -7.53 4.48
C SER A 34 -18.04 -7.14 5.96
N LYS A 35 -17.85 -8.10 6.87
CA LYS A 35 -17.65 -7.82 8.30
C LYS A 35 -16.34 -7.07 8.60
N GLY A 36 -15.44 -6.96 7.62
CA GLY A 36 -14.20 -6.22 7.78
C GLY A 36 -14.41 -4.71 7.74
N ASP A 37 -13.78 -4.02 8.69
CA ASP A 37 -13.68 -2.56 8.70
C ASP A 37 -12.68 -2.12 7.62
N ILE A 38 -13.20 -1.93 6.41
CA ILE A 38 -12.37 -1.52 5.27
C ILE A 38 -12.22 0.00 5.34
N SER A 39 -11.13 0.44 5.97
CA SER A 39 -10.69 1.83 5.95
C SER A 39 -9.56 2.00 4.94
N LEU A 40 -9.66 3.04 4.12
CA LEU A 40 -8.68 3.38 3.09
C LEU A 40 -8.17 4.78 3.37
N GLY A 41 -7.09 4.87 4.14
CA GLY A 41 -6.59 6.14 4.65
C GLY A 41 -7.66 6.88 5.45
N SER A 42 -8.12 8.02 4.94
CA SER A 42 -9.17 8.82 5.59
C SER A 42 -10.61 8.47 5.19
N LEU A 43 -10.79 7.50 4.28
CA LEU A 43 -12.11 7.03 3.83
C LEU A 43 -12.57 5.87 4.72
N SER A 44 -13.73 6.03 5.35
CA SER A 44 -14.42 4.92 6.01
C SER A 44 -15.12 4.03 4.98
N LYS A 45 -15.46 2.80 5.40
CA LYS A 45 -16.24 1.86 4.59
C LYS A 45 -17.54 2.48 4.07
N GLU A 46 -18.23 3.25 4.90
CA GLU A 46 -19.48 3.93 4.54
C GLU A 46 -19.26 5.00 3.46
N GLU A 47 -18.17 5.75 3.55
CA GLU A 47 -17.80 6.76 2.56
C GLU A 47 -17.46 6.11 1.22
N ILE A 48 -16.77 4.96 1.23
CA ILE A 48 -16.48 4.16 0.03
C ILE A 48 -17.77 3.68 -0.65
N LEU A 49 -18.77 3.26 0.13
CA LEU A 49 -20.07 2.81 -0.41
C LEU A 49 -20.87 3.95 -1.07
N LYS A 50 -20.70 5.20 -0.60
CA LYS A 50 -21.32 6.41 -1.17
C LYS A 50 -20.71 6.85 -2.51
N LEU A 51 -19.48 6.42 -2.84
CA LEU A 51 -18.82 6.77 -4.11
C LEU A 51 -19.53 6.16 -5.31
N SER A 52 -19.63 6.90 -6.43
CA SER A 52 -20.13 6.35 -7.70
C SER A 52 -19.25 5.21 -8.23
N GLN A 53 -19.76 4.42 -9.19
CA GLN A 53 -18.99 3.37 -9.87
C GLN A 53 -17.70 3.93 -10.53
N ASN A 54 -17.80 5.14 -11.10
CA ASN A 54 -16.65 5.82 -11.71
C ASN A 54 -15.61 6.24 -10.66
N GLU A 55 -16.06 6.80 -9.52
CA GLU A 55 -15.15 7.17 -8.43
C GLU A 55 -14.48 5.96 -7.78
N LEU A 56 -15.21 4.83 -7.62
CA LEU A 56 -14.60 3.58 -7.16
C LEU A 56 -13.53 3.06 -8.12
N LYS A 57 -13.74 3.21 -9.42
CA LYS A 57 -12.75 2.84 -10.45
C LYS A 57 -11.51 3.73 -10.36
N GLU A 58 -11.69 5.03 -10.17
CA GLU A 58 -10.56 5.96 -9.97
C GLU A 58 -9.83 5.71 -8.65
N LEU A 59 -10.55 5.47 -7.55
CA LEU A 59 -9.96 5.08 -6.26
C LEU A 59 -9.13 3.80 -6.40
N ARG A 60 -9.63 2.79 -7.11
CA ARG A 60 -8.90 1.55 -7.40
C ARG A 60 -7.60 1.81 -8.16
N LYS A 61 -7.62 2.68 -9.18
CA LYS A 61 -6.41 3.07 -9.90
C LYS A 61 -5.41 3.77 -8.98
N VAL A 62 -5.88 4.67 -8.11
CA VAL A 62 -5.02 5.37 -7.15
C VAL A 62 -4.38 4.39 -6.17
N VAL A 63 -5.14 3.44 -5.61
CA VAL A 63 -4.62 2.39 -4.72
C VAL A 63 -3.61 1.50 -5.44
N SER A 64 -3.95 1.01 -6.64
CA SER A 64 -3.07 0.15 -7.42
C SER A 64 -1.76 0.86 -7.79
N ALA A 65 -1.84 2.13 -8.19
CA ALA A 65 -0.66 2.95 -8.47
C ALA A 65 0.18 3.18 -7.20
N ALA A 66 -0.45 3.47 -6.06
CA ALA A 66 0.25 3.63 -4.78
C ALA A 66 0.99 2.34 -4.39
N THR A 67 0.32 1.19 -4.46
CA THR A 67 0.93 -0.12 -4.21
C THR A 67 2.11 -0.37 -5.14
N GLY A 68 1.96 -0.15 -6.45
CA GLY A 68 3.03 -0.35 -7.41
C GLY A 68 4.25 0.53 -7.14
N CYS A 69 4.04 1.83 -6.89
CA CYS A 69 5.12 2.76 -6.56
C CYS A 69 5.83 2.37 -5.27
N LEU A 70 5.09 2.09 -4.19
CA LEU A 70 5.67 1.71 -2.90
C LEU A 70 6.41 0.37 -2.96
N PHE A 71 5.86 -0.60 -3.69
CA PHE A 71 6.50 -1.89 -3.93
C PHE A 71 7.83 -1.71 -4.67
N LEU A 72 7.85 -0.96 -5.77
CA LEU A 72 9.07 -0.73 -6.55
C LEU A 72 10.16 -0.03 -5.73
N ILE A 73 9.80 1.00 -4.97
CA ILE A 73 10.76 1.73 -4.13
C ILE A 73 11.35 0.81 -3.05
N THR A 74 10.50 0.08 -2.33
CA THR A 74 10.96 -0.82 -1.26
C THR A 74 11.76 -2.01 -1.79
N LEU A 75 11.43 -2.50 -2.98
CA LEU A 75 12.19 -3.54 -3.69
C LEU A 75 13.58 -3.03 -4.10
N LEU A 76 13.68 -1.81 -4.65
CA LEU A 76 14.97 -1.21 -5.00
C LEU A 76 15.86 -1.01 -3.77
N ILE A 77 15.29 -0.58 -2.65
CA ILE A 77 16.02 -0.45 -1.37
C ILE A 77 16.49 -1.81 -0.86
N ALA A 78 15.65 -2.84 -0.96
CA ALA A 78 16.01 -4.22 -0.59
C ALA A 78 17.17 -4.74 -1.45
N LEU A 79 17.07 -4.61 -2.77
CA LEU A 79 18.08 -5.06 -3.72
C LEU A 79 19.39 -4.28 -3.54
N GLY A 80 19.33 -2.96 -3.36
CA GLY A 80 20.51 -2.15 -3.05
C GLY A 80 21.15 -2.58 -1.73
N GLY A 81 20.34 -2.87 -0.71
CA GLY A 81 20.80 -3.41 0.57
C GLY A 81 21.52 -4.76 0.44
N ILE A 82 21.05 -5.66 -0.43
CA ILE A 82 21.65 -6.97 -0.68
C ILE A 82 22.93 -6.87 -1.50
N LEU A 83 22.94 -6.00 -2.53
CA LEU A 83 24.05 -5.92 -3.49
C LEU A 83 25.22 -5.08 -3.00
N LEU A 84 24.95 -4.02 -2.23
CA LEU A 84 25.96 -3.03 -1.82
C LEU A 84 26.56 -3.29 -0.44
N PHE A 85 25.90 -4.13 0.38
CA PHE A 85 26.29 -4.32 1.77
C PHE A 85 26.37 -5.81 2.13
N GLU A 86 27.33 -6.17 2.99
CA GLU A 86 27.37 -7.52 3.54
C GLU A 86 26.10 -7.83 4.36
N ILE A 87 25.72 -9.11 4.38
CA ILE A 87 24.55 -9.62 5.08
C ILE A 87 24.80 -9.56 6.60
N SER A 88 24.56 -8.39 7.17
CA SER A 88 24.71 -8.07 8.60
C SER A 88 23.41 -7.53 9.17
N ALA A 89 23.15 -7.82 10.45
CA ALA A 89 21.97 -7.34 11.17
C ALA A 89 21.86 -5.81 11.19
N VAL A 90 23.00 -5.09 11.19
CA VAL A 90 23.03 -3.62 11.16
C VAL A 90 22.54 -3.09 9.80
N ASN A 91 23.04 -3.66 8.71
CA ASN A 91 22.64 -3.26 7.34
C ASN A 91 21.16 -3.58 7.07
N PHE A 92 20.69 -4.71 7.62
CA PHE A 92 19.27 -5.04 7.60
C PHE A 92 18.41 -4.00 8.33
N ALA A 93 18.81 -3.60 9.55
CA ALA A 93 18.06 -2.59 10.31
C ALA A 93 18.01 -1.23 9.57
N VAL A 94 19.13 -0.82 8.98
CA VAL A 94 19.20 0.40 8.15
C VAL A 94 18.29 0.29 6.92
N CYS A 95 18.29 -0.87 6.25
CA CYS A 95 17.44 -1.13 5.08
C CYS A 95 15.95 -1.06 5.44
N LEU A 96 15.54 -1.70 6.55
CA LEU A 96 14.17 -1.62 7.06
C LEU A 96 13.77 -0.18 7.39
N PHE A 97 14.65 0.55 8.07
CA PHE A 97 14.39 1.94 8.44
C PHE A 97 14.21 2.82 7.19
N ALA A 98 15.06 2.64 6.19
CA ALA A 98 14.91 3.31 4.90
C ALA A 98 13.58 2.92 4.20
N GLN A 99 13.24 1.63 4.13
CA GLN A 99 11.99 1.17 3.53
C GLN A 99 10.77 1.82 4.18
N VAL A 100 10.73 1.93 5.51
CA VAL A 100 9.65 2.59 6.25
C VAL A 100 9.62 4.10 5.95
N LEU A 101 10.77 4.79 6.04
CA LEU A 101 10.84 6.23 5.77
C LEU A 101 10.38 6.58 4.36
N PHE A 102 10.89 5.87 3.35
CA PHE A 102 10.49 6.07 1.96
C PHE A 102 9.02 5.74 1.76
N THR A 103 8.50 4.69 2.39
CA THR A 103 7.07 4.36 2.32
C THR A 103 6.20 5.50 2.86
N VAL A 104 6.59 6.11 3.97
CA VAL A 104 5.87 7.26 4.54
C VAL A 104 5.94 8.47 3.61
N ILE A 105 7.15 8.85 3.16
CA ILE A 105 7.36 10.04 2.32
C ILE A 105 6.59 9.93 1.01
N PHE A 106 6.71 8.79 0.32
CA PHE A 106 6.04 8.55 -0.94
C PHE A 106 4.55 8.23 -0.77
N GLY A 107 4.11 7.78 0.41
CA GLY A 107 2.71 7.53 0.74
C GLY A 107 1.88 8.81 0.90
N ILE A 108 2.48 9.92 1.37
CA ILE A 108 1.79 11.21 1.58
C ILE A 108 1.00 11.71 0.35
N PRO A 109 1.56 11.78 -0.88
CA PRO A 109 0.82 12.25 -2.05
C PRO A 109 -0.37 11.36 -2.39
N PHE A 110 -0.27 10.04 -2.20
CA PHE A 110 -1.39 9.12 -2.41
C PHE A 110 -2.47 9.30 -1.34
N MET A 111 -2.09 9.49 -0.08
CA MET A 111 -3.03 9.80 1.00
C MET A 111 -3.80 11.11 0.73
N LYS A 112 -3.12 12.14 0.19
CA LYS A 112 -3.79 13.38 -0.23
C LYS A 112 -4.81 13.12 -1.36
N ARG A 113 -4.48 12.28 -2.35
CA ARG A 113 -5.43 11.88 -3.41
C ARG A 113 -6.59 11.05 -2.88
N ILE A 114 -6.36 10.16 -1.92
CA ILE A 114 -7.46 9.39 -1.30
C ILE A 114 -8.40 10.34 -0.54
N LYS A 115 -7.84 11.34 0.16
CA LYS A 115 -8.63 12.35 0.88
C LYS A 115 -9.53 13.18 -0.06
N SER A 116 -9.18 13.38 -1.33
CA SER A 116 -10.05 14.13 -2.25
C SER A 116 -11.35 13.40 -2.61
N PHE A 117 -11.45 12.10 -2.35
CA PHE A 117 -12.70 11.34 -2.49
C PHE A 117 -13.63 11.48 -1.28
N LYS A 118 -13.13 12.03 -0.16
CA LYS A 118 -13.95 12.28 1.03
C LYS A 118 -14.86 13.48 0.73
N ARG A 119 -16.14 13.23 0.49
CA ARG A 119 -17.17 14.27 0.42
C ARG A 119 -17.50 14.69 1.85
N VAL A 120 -17.20 15.95 2.18
CA VAL A 120 -17.64 16.61 3.42
C VAL A 120 -19.15 16.69 3.43
#